data_AF-A0A355H9F8-F1
#
_entry.id   AF-A0A355H9F8-F1
#
_cell.length_a   1.000
_cell.length_b   1.000
_cell.length_c   1.000
_cell.angle_alpha   90.00
_cell.angle_beta   90.00
_cell.angle_gamma   90.00
#
_symmetry.space_group_name_H-M   'P 1'
#
loop_
_entity.id
_entity.type
_entity.pdbx_description
1 polymer ?
#
loop_
_entity_poly.entity_id
_entity_poly.type
_entity_poly.pdbx_seq_one_letter_code
_entity_poly.pdbx_strand_id
1 'polypeptide(L)' 'MKLASLKSGRDGRLVVVHKALNSCVSVTEIAPTLQSALDNWSKCEPLLRETYLALEANKISFETF' A
#
# COMPACT_ATOMS: atom_id res chain seq x y z
N MET A 1 -2.99 6.67 7.03
CA MET A 1 -2.47 5.69 6.06
C MET A 1 -0.96 5.65 6.16
N LYS A 2 -0.36 4.46 6.25
CA LYS A 2 1.09 4.27 6.16
C LYS A 2 1.39 3.55 4.84
N LEU A 3 2.36 4.06 4.08
CA LEU A 3 2.86 3.44 2.86
C LEU A 3 4.30 3.01 3.10
N ALA A 4 4.67 1.86 2.55
CA ALA A 4 6.04 1.40 2.52
C ALA A 4 6.38 0.84 1.14
N SER A 5 7.67 0.82 0.82
CA SER A 5 8.18 0.10 -0.35
C SER A 5 8.97 -1.10 0.15
N LEU A 6 8.50 -2.31 -0.16
CA LEU A 6 9.26 -3.52 0.12
C LEU A 6 10.34 -3.69 -0.95
N LYS A 7 11.49 -4.22 -0.54
CA LYS A 7 12.62 -4.46 -1.44
C LYS A 7 12.22 -5.49 -2.50
N SER A 8 12.06 -5.04 -3.74
CA SER A 8 11.69 -5.86 -4.88
C SER A 8 12.25 -5.23 -6.16
N GLY A 9 13.21 -5.88 -6.81
CA GLY A 9 13.90 -5.30 -7.97
C GLY A 9 14.57 -3.95 -7.66
N ARG A 10 14.61 -3.06 -8.67
CA ARG A 10 15.24 -1.73 -8.58
C ARG A 10 14.37 -0.73 -7.83
N ASP A 11 13.08 -0.65 -8.17
CA ASP A 11 12.19 0.42 -7.72
C ASP A 11 11.31 0.03 -6.51
N GLY A 12 11.42 -1.21 -6.05
CA GLY A 12 10.64 -1.74 -4.93
C GLY A 12 9.19 -2.05 -5.30
N ARG A 13 8.45 -2.53 -4.31
CA ARG A 13 7.02 -2.83 -4.41
C ARG A 13 6.24 -1.99 -3.41
N LEU A 14 5.25 -1.24 -3.88
CA LEU A 14 4.40 -0.44 -3.00
C LEU A 14 3.45 -1.33 -2.18
N VAL A 15 3.45 -1.11 -0.87
CA VAL A 15 2.52 -1.74 0.08
C VAL A 15 1.87 -0.70 0.99
N VAL A 16 0.63 -0.95 1.39
CA VAL A 16 -0.05 -0.24 2.47
C VAL A 16 0.17 -1.01 3.76
N VAL A 17 0.58 -0.31 4.82
CA VAL A 17 0.93 -0.92 6.11
C VAL A 17 -0.13 -0.61 7.15
N HIS A 18 -0.51 -1.62 7.93
CA HIS A 18 -1.42 -1.48 9.05
C HIS A 18 -0.84 -0.54 10.12
N LYS A 19 -1.69 0.17 10.85
CA LYS A 19 -1.27 1.15 11.86
C LYS A 19 -0.37 0.54 12.93
N ALA A 20 -0.65 -0.70 13.32
CA ALA A 20 0.11 -1.47 14.29
C ALA A 20 1.45 -2.01 13.77
N LEU A 21 1.79 -1.78 12.49
CA LEU A 21 3.07 -2.19 11.87
C LEU A 21 3.34 -3.70 11.94
N ASN A 22 2.28 -4.51 11.95
CA ASN A 22 2.34 -5.97 12.01
C ASN A 22 1.88 -6.65 10.72
N SER A 23 1.23 -5.92 9.82
CA SER A 23 0.72 -6.45 8.56
C SER A 23 0.75 -5.40 7.46
N CYS A 24 0.77 -5.87 6.21
CA CYS A 24 0.71 -5.04 5.02
C CYS A 24 -0.06 -5.71 3.88
N VAL A 25 -0.47 -4.89 2.91
CA VAL A 25 -1.15 -5.32 1.68
C VAL A 25 -0.43 -4.74 0.48
N SER A 26 -0.18 -5.58 -0.52
CA SER A 26 0.35 -5.14 -1.81
C SER A 26 -0.70 -4.31 -2.55
N VAL A 27 -0.31 -3.12 -3.00
CA VAL A 27 -1.16 -2.20 -3.76
C VAL A 27 -0.61 -1.91 -5.16
N THR A 28 0.13 -2.87 -5.70
CA THR A 28 0.72 -2.82 -7.04
C THR A 28 -0.30 -2.59 -8.16
N GLU A 29 -1.55 -2.99 -7.94
CA GLU A 29 -2.67 -2.77 -8.87
C GLU A 29 -3.10 -1.29 -8.93
N ILE A 30 -2.91 -0.53 -7.84
CA ILE A 30 -3.17 0.91 -7.79
C ILE A 30 -1.96 1.67 -8.34
N ALA A 31 -0.77 1.33 -7.85
CA ALA A 31 0.49 1.86 -8.33
C ALA A 31 1.62 0.85 -8.06
N PRO A 32 2.46 0.54 -9.06
CA PRO A 32 3.50 -0.47 -8.91
C PRO A 32 4.58 -0.08 -7.90
N THR A 33 4.87 1.22 -7.78
CA THR A 33 5.94 1.78 -6.96
C THR A 33 5.46 3.03 -6.23
N LEU A 34 6.17 3.43 -5.16
CA LEU A 34 5.88 4.68 -4.45
C LEU A 34 6.00 5.89 -5.37
N GLN A 35 6.99 5.89 -6.26
CA GLN A 35 7.16 6.98 -7.23
C GLN A 35 5.93 7.12 -8.13
N SER A 36 5.44 6.01 -8.69
CA SER A 36 4.27 6.01 -9.56
C SER A 36 3.00 6.50 -8.84
N ALA A 37 2.86 6.18 -7.55
CA ALA A 37 1.78 6.68 -6.71
C ALA A 37 1.90 8.20 -6.48
N LEU A 38 3.10 8.73 -6.25
CA LEU A 38 3.33 10.16 -6.08
C LEU A 38 3.11 10.95 -7.39
N ASP A 39 3.54 10.40 -8.52
CA ASP A 39 3.34 11.00 -9.84
C ASP A 39 1.84 11.14 -10.20
N ASN A 40 1.00 10.21 -9.72
CA ASN A 40 -0.44 10.18 -9.95
C ASN A 40 -1.26 10.34 -8.65
N TRP A 41 -0.72 11.09 -7.68
CA TRP A 41 -1.25 11.11 -6.32
C TRP A 41 -2.76 11.41 -6.23
N SER A 42 -3.26 12.36 -7.03
CA SER A 42 -4.69 12.71 -7.04
C SER A 42 -5.62 11.54 -7.40
N LYS A 43 -5.13 10.53 -8.12
CA LYS A 43 -5.88 9.32 -8.48
C LYS A 43 -5.60 8.18 -7.50
N CYS A 44 -4.35 8.05 -7.06
CA CYS A 44 -3.94 6.94 -6.20
C CYS A 44 -4.36 7.13 -4.73
N GLU A 45 -4.31 8.35 -4.20
CA GLU A 45 -4.65 8.66 -2.80
C GLU A 45 -6.00 8.08 -2.33
N PRO A 46 -7.13 8.30 -3.05
CA PRO A 46 -8.42 7.80 -2.58
C PRO A 46 -8.47 6.27 -2.56
N LEU A 47 -7.87 5.61 -3.56
CA LEU A 47 -7.82 4.15 -3.67
C LEU A 47 -6.94 3.55 -2.57
N LEU A 48 -5.74 4.11 -2.36
CA LEU A 48 -4.84 3.69 -1.29
C LEU A 48 -5.47 3.88 0.08
N ARG A 49 -6.22 4.98 0.27
CA ARG A 49 -6.93 5.26 1.52
C ARG A 49 -8.04 4.26 1.78
N GLU A 50 -8.79 3.87 0.76
CA GLU A 50 -9.79 2.82 0.87
C GLU A 50 -9.17 1.47 1.25
N THR A 51 -8.06 1.09 0.59
CA THR A 51 -7.33 -0.14 0.95
C THR A 51 -6.81 -0.09 2.39
N TYR A 52 -6.31 1.06 2.83
CA TYR A 52 -5.87 1.27 4.22
C TYR A 52 -7.02 1.08 5.22
N LEU A 53 -8.19 1.65 4.95
CA LEU A 53 -9.36 1.49 5.82
C LEU A 53 -9.86 0.04 5.83
N ALA A 54 -9.84 -0.64 4.68
CA ALA A 54 -10.21 -2.03 4.59
C ALA A 54 -9.22 -2.95 5.33
N LEU A 55 -7.91 -2.62 5.30
CA LEU A 55 -6.87 -3.30 6.06
C LEU A 55 -7.10 -3.15 7.57
N GLU A 56 -7.34 -1.93 8.06
CA GLU A 56 -7.64 -1.68 9.48
C GLU A 56 -8.92 -2.39 9.93
N ALA A 57 -9.90 -2.54 9.04
CA ALA A 57 -11.13 -3.26 9.31
C ALA A 57 -11.02 -4.80 9.14
N ASN A 58 -9.83 -5.33 8.81
CA ASN A 58 -9.61 -6.74 8.48
C ASN A 58 -10.56 -7.28 7.38
N LYS A 59 -10.93 -6.42 6.41
CA LYS A 59 -11.87 -6.76 5.33
C LYS A 59 -11.19 -7.26 4.05
N ILE A 60 -9.87 -7.24 4.00
CA ILE A 60 -9.06 -7.67 2.87
C ILE A 60 -7.98 -8.63 3.33
N SER A 61 -7.50 -9.47 2.43
CA SER A 61 -6.35 -10.34 2.69
C SER A 61 -5.09 -9.51 2.84
N PHE A 62 -4.32 -9.77 3.89
CA PHE A 62 -3.05 -9.11 4.18
C PHE A 62 -1.99 -10.13 4.55
N GLU A 63 -0.74 -9.70 4.41
CA GLU A 63 0.45 -10.46 4.80
C GLU A 63 0.98 -9.91 6.13
N THR A 64 1.26 -10.80 7.07
CA THR A 64 1.93 -10.49 8.34
C THR A 64 3.43 -10.64 8.15
N PHE A 65 4.23 -9.78 8.78
CA PHE A 65 5.70 -9.85 8.74
C PHE A 65 6.31 -9.69 10.14
#